data_AF-A0A3N0V7U2-F1
#
_entry.id   AF-A0A3N0V7U2-F1
#
_cell.length_a   1.000
_cell.length_b   1.000
_cell.length_c   1.000
_cell.angle_alpha   90.00
_cell.angle_beta   90.00
_cell.angle_gamma   90.00
#
_symmetry.space_group_name_H-M   'P 1'
#
loop_
_entity.id
_entity.type
_entity.pdbx_description
1 polymer ?
#
loop_
_entity_poly.entity_id
_entity_poly.type
_entity_poly.pdbx_seq_one_letter_code
_entity_poly.pdbx_strand_id
1 'polypeptide(L)'
;MRKNELAKSRDVAAFELNPAQMGQLAEIARADLQGSDETLAALGAEELGRAEMSVLRAGAYFLKLKEQAGHGGFIQALNSVGVSPDRAQRSMQMARYVASLPADQARRIAALPRSKVLPLVNADQEVVGELLEQGALDGEQPLSVRELQDRLRKSEAEKATLKTRLETAQAEKIRLARERSRVLAEEDLPAFALEARQEALALTEQMGFGLDSLQDIVEQNLLQRVKHPEADRFQPLAAGTTFHALAAVHARAGLLLSRLQAHFGEAIADPDVKYSLSPAEAQLFIAGRERLLSQQQADAKTRANKRANDTPGKPGRKRGPASR
;
A
#
# COMPACT_ATOMS: atom_id res chain seq x y z
N MET A 1 -1.23 -10.98 36.28
CA MET A 1 -2.50 -10.30 35.92
C MET A 1 -2.76 -9.10 36.82
N ARG A 2 -2.12 -7.95 36.56
CA ARG A 2 -2.47 -6.65 37.17
C ARG A 2 -2.12 -5.55 36.17
N LYS A 3 -3.08 -5.16 35.32
CA LYS A 3 -2.98 -4.00 34.40
C LYS A 3 -4.36 -3.46 33.98
N ASN A 4 -5.41 -3.64 34.80
CA ASN A 4 -6.79 -3.27 34.43
C ASN A 4 -7.50 -2.34 35.43
N GLU A 5 -6.77 -1.50 36.16
CA GLU A 5 -7.35 -0.56 37.14
C GLU A 5 -6.92 0.92 36.95
N LEU A 6 -6.57 1.34 35.73
CA LEU A 6 -6.13 2.73 35.47
C LEU A 6 -7.01 3.53 34.53
N ALA A 7 -8.23 3.06 34.25
CA ALA A 7 -9.29 3.87 33.65
C ALA A 7 -10.30 4.29 34.73
N LYS A 8 -9.84 5.01 35.77
CA LYS A 8 -10.76 5.80 36.58
C LYS A 8 -11.23 6.96 35.71
N SER A 9 -12.47 6.82 35.21
CA SER A 9 -13.34 7.91 34.82
C SER A 9 -13.08 9.10 35.76
N ARG A 10 -12.53 10.19 35.23
CA ARG A 10 -12.65 11.49 35.88
C ARG A 10 -14.12 11.85 35.76
N ASP A 11 -14.88 11.60 36.81
CA ASP A 11 -16.15 12.29 37.02
C ASP A 11 -15.83 13.78 36.99
N VAL A 12 -16.15 14.41 35.86
CA VAL A 12 -16.24 15.86 35.78
C VAL A 12 -17.46 16.19 36.61
N ALA A 13 -17.26 16.59 37.86
CA ALA A 13 -18.33 17.15 38.68
C ALA A 13 -19.06 18.19 37.81
N ALA A 14 -20.38 18.02 37.66
CA ALA A 14 -21.20 18.88 36.82
C ALA A 14 -20.99 20.35 37.26
N PHE A 15 -20.21 21.08 36.49
CA PHE A 15 -19.98 22.50 36.71
C PHE A 15 -21.19 23.24 36.11
N GLU A 16 -22.23 23.42 36.93
CA GLU A 16 -23.43 24.14 36.54
C GLU A 16 -23.21 25.64 36.75
N LEU A 17 -23.19 26.40 35.66
CA LEU A 17 -23.24 27.85 35.71
C LEU A 17 -24.66 28.29 36.00
N ASN A 18 -24.85 29.16 37.00
CA ASN A 18 -26.17 29.72 37.25
C ASN A 18 -26.59 30.72 36.15
N PRO A 19 -27.88 31.06 36.01
CA PRO A 19 -28.36 31.93 34.94
C PRO A 19 -27.69 33.32 34.90
N ALA A 20 -27.32 33.89 36.06
CA ALA A 20 -26.64 35.17 36.13
C ALA A 20 -25.20 35.08 35.59
N GLN A 21 -24.49 34.00 35.92
CA GLN A 21 -23.15 33.72 35.40
C GLN A 21 -23.17 33.46 33.89
N MET A 22 -24.18 32.75 33.39
CA MET A 22 -24.38 32.54 31.95
C MET A 22 -24.66 33.86 31.22
N GLY A 23 -25.50 34.73 31.78
CA GLY A 23 -25.76 36.06 31.20
C GLY A 23 -24.51 36.95 31.15
N GLN A 24 -23.74 36.96 32.24
CA GLN A 24 -22.47 37.70 32.29
C GLN A 24 -21.46 37.15 31.26
N LEU A 25 -21.37 35.83 31.09
CA LEU A 25 -20.50 35.21 30.08
C LEU A 25 -20.93 35.59 28.66
N ALA A 26 -22.24 35.55 28.37
CA ALA A 26 -22.79 35.95 27.08
C ALA A 26 -22.42 37.40 26.73
N GLU A 27 -22.52 38.32 27.69
CA GLU A 27 -22.17 39.73 27.50
C GLU A 27 -20.66 39.92 27.25
N ILE A 28 -19.81 39.27 28.05
CA ILE A 28 -18.35 39.37 27.92
C ILE A 28 -17.88 38.76 26.58
N ALA A 29 -18.37 37.57 26.26
CA ALA A 29 -18.03 36.86 25.03
C ALA A 29 -18.73 37.46 23.80
N ARG A 30 -19.71 38.35 24.01
CA ARG A 30 -20.64 38.84 22.97
C ARG A 30 -21.30 37.70 22.20
N ALA A 31 -21.67 36.64 22.92
CA ALA A 31 -22.27 35.44 22.37
C ALA A 31 -23.80 35.50 22.50
N ASP A 32 -24.51 35.17 21.42
CA ASP A 32 -25.94 34.91 21.50
C ASP A 32 -26.15 33.48 22.02
N LEU A 33 -26.72 33.37 23.22
CA LEU A 33 -27.00 32.10 23.87
C LEU A 33 -28.49 31.71 23.77
N GLN A 34 -29.26 32.36 22.89
CA GLN A 34 -30.65 32.01 22.63
C GLN A 34 -30.76 30.97 21.51
N GLY A 35 -31.72 30.05 21.63
CA GLY A 35 -32.02 29.04 20.60
C GLY A 35 -32.12 27.62 21.15
N SER A 36 -32.29 26.66 20.25
CA SER A 36 -32.25 25.23 20.57
C SER A 36 -30.81 24.75 20.76
N ASP A 37 -30.61 23.59 21.39
CA ASP A 37 -29.31 22.92 21.54
C ASP A 37 -28.58 22.78 20.20
N GLU A 38 -29.30 22.45 19.13
CA GLU A 38 -28.75 22.34 17.77
C GLU A 38 -28.23 23.68 17.25
N THR A 39 -28.95 24.78 17.52
CA THR A 39 -28.55 26.13 17.11
C THR A 39 -27.29 26.57 17.86
N LEU A 40 -27.26 26.36 19.18
CA LEU A 40 -26.10 26.67 20.01
C LEU A 40 -24.87 25.85 19.60
N ALA A 41 -25.05 24.57 19.29
CA ALA A 41 -23.98 23.71 18.79
C ALA A 41 -23.44 24.20 17.43
N ALA A 42 -24.33 24.59 16.50
CA ALA A 42 -23.93 25.14 15.20
C ALA A 42 -23.16 26.46 15.34
N LEU A 43 -23.63 27.39 16.18
CA LEU A 43 -22.94 28.65 16.48
C LEU A 43 -21.56 28.40 17.08
N GLY A 44 -21.45 27.46 18.03
CA GLY A 44 -20.17 27.05 18.61
C GLY A 44 -19.19 26.48 17.57
N ALA A 45 -19.67 25.64 16.65
CA ALA A 45 -18.87 25.09 15.55
C ALA A 45 -18.39 26.19 14.59
N GLU A 46 -19.23 27.18 14.29
CA GLU A 46 -18.87 28.32 13.45
C GLU A 46 -17.76 29.17 14.09
N GLU A 47 -17.87 29.49 15.39
CA GLU A 47 -16.84 30.25 16.11
C GLU A 47 -15.50 29.49 16.17
N LEU A 48 -15.54 28.17 16.33
CA LEU A 48 -14.33 27.33 16.24
C LEU A 48 -13.71 27.39 14.84
N GLY A 49 -14.52 27.34 13.78
CA GLY A 49 -14.06 27.52 12.40
C GLY A 49 -13.41 28.90 12.18
N ARG A 50 -14.02 29.97 12.71
CA ARG A 50 -13.45 31.32 12.67
C ARG A 50 -12.14 31.42 13.46
N ALA A 51 -12.04 30.73 14.59
CA ALA A 51 -10.81 30.68 15.38
C ALA A 51 -9.66 30.01 14.61
N GLU A 52 -9.90 28.86 13.98
CA GLU A 52 -8.89 28.15 13.18
C GLU A 52 -8.42 28.98 11.97
N MET A 53 -9.35 29.63 11.26
CA MET A 53 -9.00 30.55 10.18
C MET A 53 -8.20 31.77 10.68
N SER A 54 -8.44 32.21 11.92
CA SER A 54 -7.68 33.29 12.54
C SER A 54 -6.25 32.85 12.89
N VAL A 55 -6.04 31.59 13.29
CA VAL A 55 -4.71 31.01 13.47
C VAL A 55 -3.94 30.98 12.14
N LEU A 56 -4.61 30.62 11.05
CA LEU A 56 -4.01 30.62 9.71
C LEU A 56 -3.61 32.05 9.27
N ARG A 57 -4.50 33.02 9.44
CA ARG A 57 -4.23 34.45 9.17
C ARG A 57 -3.08 34.98 10.00
N ALA A 58 -3.03 34.65 11.29
CA ALA A 58 -1.90 35.00 12.16
C ALA A 58 -0.59 34.42 11.62
N GLY A 59 -0.60 33.17 11.14
CA GLY A 59 0.54 32.56 10.46
C GLY A 59 1.02 33.35 9.24
N ALA A 60 0.10 33.81 8.40
CA ALA A 60 0.42 34.67 7.24
C ALA A 60 1.02 36.02 7.67
N TYR A 61 0.46 36.66 8.70
CA TYR A 61 1.02 37.90 9.26
C TYR A 61 2.42 37.69 9.84
N PHE A 62 2.66 36.59 10.57
CA PHE A 62 3.99 36.29 11.10
C PHE A 62 5.00 35.94 10.00
N LEU A 63 4.57 35.31 8.90
CA LEU A 63 5.42 35.13 7.72
C LEU A 63 5.83 36.47 7.12
N LYS A 64 4.88 37.39 6.95
CA LYS A 64 5.15 38.72 6.42
C LYS A 64 6.03 39.56 7.36
N LEU A 65 5.76 39.50 8.67
CA LEU A 65 6.57 40.15 9.69
C LEU A 65 8.01 39.62 9.67
N LYS A 66 8.20 38.30 9.55
CA LYS A 66 9.53 37.69 9.48
C LYS A 66 10.31 38.13 8.23
N GLU A 67 9.63 38.31 7.10
CA GLU A 67 10.23 38.85 5.87
C GLU A 67 10.73 40.30 6.08
N GLN A 68 9.99 41.10 6.83
CA GLN A 68 10.29 42.53 7.06
C GLN A 68 11.30 42.78 8.20
N ALA A 69 11.34 41.94 9.22
CA ALA A 69 12.02 42.23 10.50
C ALA A 69 13.55 42.01 10.53
N GLY A 70 14.18 41.63 9.41
CA GLY A 70 15.64 41.42 9.35
C GLY A 70 16.17 40.35 10.33
N HIS A 71 17.50 40.31 10.55
CA HIS A 71 18.10 39.37 11.51
C HIS A 71 17.80 39.79 12.96
N GLY A 72 17.11 38.93 13.71
CA GLY A 72 16.84 39.10 15.15
C GLY A 72 15.60 39.94 15.52
N GLY A 73 15.16 40.85 14.64
CA GLY A 73 14.01 41.74 14.90
C GLY A 73 12.67 41.00 15.04
N PHE A 74 12.53 39.82 14.41
CA PHE A 74 11.30 39.04 14.48
C PHE A 74 10.95 38.59 15.92
N ILE A 75 11.94 38.09 16.68
CA ILE A 75 11.70 37.61 18.05
C ILE A 75 11.36 38.78 18.98
N GLN A 76 12.02 39.92 18.81
CA GLN A 76 11.71 41.13 19.58
C GLN A 76 10.28 41.62 19.30
N ALA A 77 9.86 41.63 18.04
CA ALA A 77 8.51 42.01 17.64
C ALA A 77 7.42 41.05 18.16
N LEU A 78 7.71 39.74 18.27
CA LEU A 78 6.78 38.80 18.90
C LEU A 78 6.65 39.03 20.41
N ASN A 79 7.79 39.25 21.08
CA ASN A 79 7.82 39.46 22.52
C ASN A 79 7.10 40.74 22.94
N SER A 80 7.16 41.81 22.14
CA SER A 80 6.48 43.08 22.44
C SER A 80 4.95 42.98 22.45
N VAL A 81 4.39 41.99 21.76
CA VAL A 81 2.94 41.71 21.71
C VAL A 81 2.55 40.45 22.50
N GLY A 82 3.47 39.89 23.29
CA GLY A 82 3.20 38.74 24.16
C GLY A 82 2.97 37.41 23.42
N VAL A 83 3.43 37.27 22.18
CA VAL A 83 3.32 36.02 21.41
C VAL A 83 4.59 35.19 21.57
N SER A 84 4.46 33.94 21.98
CA SER A 84 5.62 33.05 22.09
C SER A 84 6.15 32.62 20.71
N PRO A 85 7.47 32.45 20.54
CA PRO A 85 8.06 31.99 19.29
C PRO A 85 7.50 30.65 18.79
N ASP A 86 7.26 29.69 19.68
CA ASP A 86 6.67 28.38 19.31
C ASP A 86 5.25 28.51 18.76
N ARG A 87 4.41 29.38 19.36
CA ARG A 87 3.05 29.63 18.86
C ARG A 87 3.09 30.26 17.47
N ALA A 88 3.94 31.27 17.27
CA ALA A 88 4.12 31.91 15.97
C ALA A 88 4.62 30.91 14.92
N GLN A 89 5.64 30.12 15.25
CA GLN A 89 6.23 29.13 14.34
C GLN A 89 5.20 28.09 13.87
N ARG A 90 4.39 27.54 14.78
CA ARG A 90 3.36 26.57 14.41
C ARG A 90 2.27 27.18 13.51
N SER A 91 1.85 28.42 13.77
CA SER A 91 0.93 29.13 12.87
C SER A 91 1.54 29.37 11.49
N MET A 92 2.81 29.77 11.44
CA MET A 92 3.54 29.96 10.18
C MET A 92 3.70 28.65 9.41
N GLN A 93 3.96 27.52 10.09
CA GLN A 93 4.03 26.19 9.48
C GLN A 93 2.71 25.82 8.80
N MET A 94 1.59 26.01 9.50
CA MET A 94 0.26 25.78 8.91
C MET A 94 0.02 26.68 7.69
N ALA A 95 0.33 27.97 7.79
CA ALA A 95 0.15 28.91 6.69
C ALA A 95 0.99 28.55 5.46
N ARG A 96 2.25 28.16 5.63
CA ARG A 96 3.10 27.69 4.53
C ARG A 96 2.54 26.43 3.89
N TYR A 97 2.08 25.49 4.71
CA TYR A 97 1.56 24.22 4.22
C TYR A 97 0.28 24.45 3.39
N VAL A 98 -0.69 25.19 3.92
CA VAL A 98 -1.92 25.52 3.18
C VAL A 98 -1.60 26.25 1.88
N ALA A 99 -0.62 27.18 1.89
CA ALA A 99 -0.19 27.90 0.69
C ALA A 99 0.52 27.01 -0.36
N SER A 100 1.02 25.84 0.02
CA SER A 100 1.69 24.90 -0.89
C SER A 100 0.73 23.94 -1.61
N LEU A 101 -0.54 23.89 -1.18
CA LEU A 101 -1.54 22.97 -1.71
C LEU A 101 -2.29 23.56 -2.91
N PRO A 102 -2.81 22.71 -3.81
CA PRO A 102 -3.81 23.11 -4.80
C PRO A 102 -5.01 23.82 -4.15
N ALA A 103 -5.63 24.77 -4.85
CA ALA A 103 -6.63 25.67 -4.27
C ALA A 103 -7.86 24.96 -3.66
N ASP A 104 -8.27 23.84 -4.25
CA ASP A 104 -9.35 22.97 -3.77
C ASP A 104 -8.97 22.25 -2.47
N GLN A 105 -7.74 21.74 -2.36
CA GLN A 105 -7.21 21.09 -1.16
C GLN A 105 -6.91 22.11 -0.04
N ALA A 106 -6.37 23.27 -0.40
CA ALA A 106 -6.03 24.34 0.52
C ALA A 106 -7.25 24.80 1.33
N ARG A 107 -8.41 24.95 0.69
CA ARG A 107 -9.67 25.30 1.37
C ARG A 107 -10.13 24.22 2.35
N ARG A 108 -10.04 22.94 1.94
CA ARG A 108 -10.42 21.81 2.79
C ARG A 108 -9.53 21.72 4.03
N ILE A 109 -8.21 21.79 3.86
CA ILE A 109 -7.26 21.73 4.97
C ILE A 109 -7.35 22.96 5.88
N ALA A 110 -7.60 24.15 5.32
CA ALA A 110 -7.78 25.37 6.11
C ALA A 110 -9.01 25.34 7.03
N ALA A 111 -10.00 24.48 6.74
CA ALA A 111 -11.18 24.28 7.58
C ALA A 111 -10.97 23.27 8.71
N LEU A 112 -9.86 22.53 8.73
CA LEU A 112 -9.58 21.51 9.74
C LEU A 112 -9.04 22.13 11.04
N PRO A 113 -9.33 21.52 12.21
CA PRO A 113 -8.71 21.91 13.47
C PRO A 113 -7.18 21.81 13.40
N ARG A 114 -6.48 22.73 14.07
CA ARG A 114 -5.01 22.76 14.12
C ARG A 114 -4.38 21.43 14.51
N SER A 115 -5.01 20.68 15.41
CA SER A 115 -4.55 19.37 15.87
C SER A 115 -4.51 18.31 14.75
N LYS A 116 -5.31 18.47 13.69
CA LYS A 116 -5.31 17.61 12.50
C LYS A 116 -4.39 18.15 11.39
N VAL A 117 -4.26 19.47 11.25
CA VAL A 117 -3.36 20.07 10.25
C VAL A 117 -1.89 19.80 10.58
N LEU A 118 -1.47 19.93 11.84
CA LEU A 118 -0.05 19.77 12.21
C LEU A 118 0.54 18.38 11.89
N PRO A 119 -0.17 17.26 12.10
CA PRO A 119 0.28 15.95 11.60
C PRO A 119 0.49 15.92 10.08
N LEU A 120 -0.41 16.53 9.29
CA LEU A 120 -0.33 16.56 7.83
C LEU A 120 0.86 17.37 7.33
N VAL A 121 1.22 18.47 8.02
CA VAL A 121 2.39 19.29 7.69
C VAL A 121 3.70 18.49 7.72
N ASN A 122 3.79 17.47 8.58
CA ASN A 122 5.00 16.68 8.78
C ASN A 122 4.98 15.34 8.05
N ALA A 123 3.89 15.01 7.37
CA ALA A 123 3.72 13.76 6.65
C ALA A 123 4.25 13.86 5.20
N ASP A 124 4.50 12.70 4.60
CA ASP A 124 4.80 12.61 3.16
C ASP A 124 3.64 13.16 2.32
N GLN A 125 3.93 14.08 1.40
CA GLN A 125 2.91 14.77 0.59
C GLN A 125 2.08 13.81 -0.28
N GLU A 126 2.68 12.73 -0.80
CA GLU A 126 1.94 11.74 -1.58
C GLU A 126 0.97 10.98 -0.69
N VAL A 127 1.38 10.63 0.53
CA VAL A 127 0.51 9.96 1.51
C VAL A 127 -0.66 10.86 1.92
N VAL A 128 -0.41 12.16 2.11
CA VAL A 128 -1.48 13.12 2.39
C VAL A 128 -2.42 13.28 1.21
N GLY A 129 -1.90 13.30 -0.02
CA GLY A 129 -2.69 13.31 -1.24
C GLY A 129 -3.64 12.12 -1.32
N GLU A 130 -3.14 10.91 -1.11
CA GLU A 130 -3.96 9.69 -1.08
C GLU A 130 -5.06 9.74 -0.02
N LEU A 131 -4.75 10.24 1.18
CA LEU A 131 -5.75 10.40 2.25
C LEU A 131 -6.84 11.41 1.89
N LEU A 132 -6.48 12.51 1.22
CA LEU A 132 -7.42 13.51 0.72
C LEU A 132 -8.31 12.94 -0.38
N GLU A 133 -7.75 12.20 -1.33
CA GLU A 133 -8.50 11.55 -2.42
C GLU A 133 -9.48 10.50 -1.90
N GLN A 134 -9.12 9.78 -0.84
CA GLN A 134 -9.99 8.81 -0.17
C GLN A 134 -11.12 9.46 0.66
N GLY A 135 -11.19 10.79 0.70
CA GLY A 135 -12.16 11.52 1.52
C GLY A 135 -11.96 11.28 3.02
N ALA A 136 -10.77 10.85 3.46
CA ALA A 136 -10.52 10.48 4.85
C ALA A 136 -10.65 11.67 5.82
N LEU A 137 -10.60 12.89 5.28
CA LEU A 137 -10.75 14.15 6.01
C LEU A 137 -12.15 14.78 5.81
N ASP A 138 -13.01 14.18 5.00
CA ASP A 138 -14.35 14.66 4.65
C ASP A 138 -15.43 13.83 5.40
N GLY A 139 -16.53 14.45 5.85
CA GLY A 139 -17.73 13.75 6.36
C GLY A 139 -18.15 13.99 7.84
N GLU A 140 -19.28 13.37 8.23
CA GLU A 140 -19.96 13.54 9.54
C GLU A 140 -19.24 12.88 10.73
N GLN A 141 -18.34 11.92 10.47
CA GLN A 141 -17.43 11.34 11.47
C GLN A 141 -15.97 11.51 11.00
N PRO A 142 -15.41 12.72 11.07
CA PRO A 142 -14.06 12.97 10.62
C PRO A 142 -13.08 12.27 11.57
N LEU A 143 -12.12 11.52 11.01
CA LEU A 143 -11.09 10.77 11.76
C LEU A 143 -10.61 11.50 13.01
N SER A 144 -10.55 10.83 14.15
CA SER A 144 -9.90 11.40 15.32
C SER A 144 -8.42 11.70 15.00
N VAL A 145 -7.81 12.64 15.72
CA VAL A 145 -6.39 12.99 15.53
C VAL A 145 -5.49 11.76 15.65
N ARG A 146 -5.85 10.83 16.56
CA ARG A 146 -5.12 9.58 16.78
C ARG A 146 -5.24 8.64 15.58
N GLU A 147 -6.45 8.45 15.06
CA GLU A 147 -6.67 7.60 13.88
C GLU A 147 -5.98 8.18 12.64
N LEU A 148 -5.97 9.51 12.48
CA LEU A 148 -5.23 10.17 11.41
C LEU A 148 -3.72 9.89 11.51
N GLN A 149 -3.14 10.04 12.70
CA GLN A 149 -1.72 9.75 12.92
C GLN A 149 -1.38 8.27 12.70
N ASP A 150 -2.24 7.36 13.15
CA ASP A 150 -2.04 5.92 12.97
C ASP A 150 -2.14 5.53 11.49
N ARG A 151 -3.08 6.13 10.73
CA ARG A 151 -3.17 5.94 9.27
C ARG A 151 -1.96 6.49 8.52
N LEU A 152 -1.51 7.70 8.87
CA LEU A 152 -0.30 8.30 8.28
C LEU A 152 0.92 7.39 8.48
N ARG A 153 1.18 6.98 9.73
CA ARG A 153 2.28 6.07 10.06
C ARG A 153 2.20 4.74 9.31
N LYS A 154 0.99 4.17 9.20
CA LYS A 154 0.78 2.92 8.50
C LYS A 154 1.07 3.06 7.01
N SER A 155 0.55 4.10 6.35
CA SER A 155 0.79 4.33 4.93
C SER A 155 2.27 4.62 4.64
N GLU A 156 2.93 5.44 5.46
CA GLU A 156 4.37 5.69 5.35
C GLU A 156 5.20 4.41 5.49
N ALA A 157 4.85 3.54 6.45
CA ALA A 157 5.53 2.25 6.63
C ALA A 157 5.31 1.30 5.44
N GLU A 158 4.09 1.27 4.89
CA GLU A 158 3.77 0.49 3.69
C GLU A 158 4.55 1.00 2.48
N LYS A 159 4.59 2.32 2.25
CA LYS A 159 5.36 2.95 1.17
C LYS A 159 6.86 2.66 1.29
N ALA A 160 7.44 2.79 2.49
CA ALA A 160 8.84 2.46 2.74
C ALA A 160 9.14 0.97 2.46
N THR A 161 8.22 0.09 2.85
CA THR A 161 8.34 -1.35 2.58
C THR A 161 8.29 -1.64 1.07
N LEU A 162 7.34 -1.03 0.35
CA LEU A 162 7.22 -1.18 -1.11
C LEU A 162 8.44 -0.66 -1.85
N LYS A 163 8.96 0.51 -1.44
CA LYS A 163 10.19 1.07 -2.01
C LYS A 163 11.38 0.12 -1.83
N THR A 164 11.58 -0.40 -0.62
CA THR A 164 12.65 -1.37 -0.32
C THR A 164 12.53 -2.64 -1.16
N ARG A 165 11.31 -3.16 -1.31
CA ARG A 165 11.04 -4.34 -2.16
C ARG A 165 11.35 -4.06 -3.63
N LEU A 166 10.97 -2.90 -4.13
CA LEU A 166 11.22 -2.50 -5.51
C LEU A 166 12.72 -2.36 -5.79
N GLU A 167 13.46 -1.70 -4.89
CA GLU A 167 14.93 -1.57 -5.00
C GLU A 167 15.62 -2.94 -4.97
N THR A 168 15.19 -3.83 -4.08
CA THR A 168 15.72 -5.20 -3.98
C THR A 168 15.46 -5.99 -5.27
N ALA A 169 14.23 -5.94 -5.79
CA ALA A 169 13.86 -6.64 -7.02
C ALA A 169 14.62 -6.10 -8.25
N GLN A 170 14.83 -4.78 -8.32
CA GLN A 170 15.65 -4.17 -9.38
C GLN A 170 17.12 -4.59 -9.29
N ALA A 171 17.70 -4.60 -8.09
CA ALA A 171 19.07 -5.06 -7.86
C ALA A 171 19.25 -6.53 -8.25
N GLU A 172 18.30 -7.40 -7.89
CA GLU A 172 18.30 -8.81 -8.29
C GLU A 172 18.19 -8.97 -9.81
N LYS A 173 17.30 -8.22 -10.47
CA LYS A 173 17.17 -8.23 -11.94
C LYS A 173 18.49 -7.88 -12.61
N ILE A 174 19.17 -6.82 -12.16
CA ILE A 174 20.46 -6.39 -12.71
C ILE A 174 21.52 -7.47 -12.47
N ARG A 175 21.57 -8.06 -11.28
CA ARG A 175 22.52 -9.13 -10.94
C ARG A 175 22.35 -10.33 -11.88
N LEU A 176 21.12 -10.80 -12.07
CA LEU A 176 20.81 -11.96 -12.92
C LEU A 176 21.11 -11.69 -14.40
N ALA A 177 20.81 -10.47 -14.87
CA ALA A 177 21.15 -10.08 -16.24
C ALA A 177 22.68 -10.14 -16.46
N ARG A 178 23.47 -9.63 -15.52
CA ARG A 178 24.94 -9.68 -15.60
C ARG A 178 25.49 -11.11 -15.56
N GLU A 179 24.96 -11.95 -14.68
CA GLU A 179 25.36 -13.35 -14.56
C GLU A 179 25.10 -14.11 -15.86
N ARG A 180 23.92 -13.90 -16.46
CA ARG A 180 23.53 -14.48 -17.75
C ARG A 180 24.42 -13.99 -18.89
N SER A 181 24.70 -12.68 -18.96
CA SER A 181 25.61 -12.13 -19.97
C SER A 181 27.04 -12.67 -19.85
N ARG A 182 27.51 -12.94 -18.62
CA ARG A 182 28.84 -13.50 -18.39
C ARG A 182 28.97 -14.94 -18.89
N VAL A 183 28.01 -15.80 -18.55
CA VAL A 183 28.00 -17.21 -18.99
C VAL A 183 27.96 -17.32 -20.51
N LEU A 184 27.25 -16.39 -21.17
CA LEU A 184 27.08 -16.39 -22.61
C LEU A 184 28.23 -15.75 -23.38
N ALA A 185 29.03 -14.88 -22.75
CA ALA A 185 30.22 -14.29 -23.35
C ALA A 185 31.41 -15.27 -23.42
N GLU A 186 31.34 -16.41 -22.75
CA GLU A 186 32.35 -17.48 -22.83
C GLU A 186 32.22 -18.30 -24.14
N GLU A 187 31.13 -18.14 -24.88
CA GLU A 187 30.95 -18.70 -26.22
C GLU A 187 31.33 -17.64 -27.27
N ASP A 188 32.31 -17.91 -28.14
CA ASP A 188 32.72 -17.06 -29.27
C ASP A 188 31.62 -16.97 -30.38
N LEU A 189 30.39 -16.60 -29.99
CA LEU A 189 29.24 -16.46 -30.86
C LEU A 189 29.07 -15.02 -31.36
N PRO A 190 28.71 -14.80 -32.64
CA PRO A 190 28.37 -13.48 -33.14
C PRO A 190 27.08 -12.96 -32.46
N ALA A 191 26.96 -11.64 -32.32
CA ALA A 191 25.89 -10.99 -31.56
C ALA A 191 24.47 -11.43 -31.95
N PHE A 192 24.19 -11.66 -33.24
CA PHE A 192 22.86 -12.09 -33.70
C PHE A 192 22.50 -13.51 -33.21
N ALA A 193 23.48 -14.41 -33.11
CA ALA A 193 23.28 -15.77 -32.62
C ALA A 193 23.12 -15.78 -31.10
N LEU A 194 23.88 -14.91 -30.42
CA LEU A 194 23.80 -14.71 -28.98
C LEU A 194 22.42 -14.19 -28.56
N GLU A 195 21.85 -13.23 -29.29
CA GLU A 195 20.53 -12.66 -29.03
C GLU A 195 19.43 -13.73 -29.19
N ALA A 196 19.44 -14.48 -30.30
CA ALA A 196 18.48 -15.56 -30.54
C ALA A 196 18.58 -16.67 -29.47
N ARG A 197 19.80 -17.03 -29.05
CA ARG A 197 20.04 -17.99 -27.95
C ARG A 197 19.52 -17.46 -26.62
N GLN A 198 19.81 -16.20 -26.29
CA GLN A 198 19.32 -15.54 -25.07
C GLN A 198 17.80 -15.55 -24.97
N GLU A 199 17.13 -15.15 -26.05
CA GLU A 199 15.66 -15.12 -26.10
C GLU A 199 15.08 -16.53 -26.01
N ALA A 200 15.63 -17.50 -26.74
CA ALA A 200 15.18 -18.89 -26.70
C ALA A 200 15.27 -19.47 -25.27
N LEU A 201 16.38 -19.22 -24.56
CA LEU A 201 16.53 -19.66 -23.17
C LEU A 201 15.51 -19.01 -22.23
N ALA A 202 15.25 -17.71 -22.39
CA ALA A 202 14.30 -16.98 -21.55
C ALA A 202 12.86 -17.48 -21.76
N LEU A 203 12.50 -17.73 -23.02
CA LEU A 203 11.19 -18.29 -23.38
C LEU A 203 11.06 -19.74 -22.93
N THR A 204 12.15 -20.51 -22.93
CA THR A 204 12.14 -21.88 -22.40
C THR A 204 11.84 -21.90 -20.89
N GLU A 205 12.39 -20.95 -20.11
CA GLU A 205 12.06 -20.80 -18.69
C GLU A 205 10.56 -20.51 -18.48
N GLN A 206 9.97 -19.62 -19.29
CA GLN A 206 8.54 -19.29 -19.24
C GLN A 206 7.65 -20.47 -19.66
N MET A 207 8.03 -21.18 -20.72
CA MET A 207 7.32 -22.39 -21.18
C MET A 207 7.38 -23.49 -20.13
N GLY A 208 8.55 -23.73 -19.54
CA GLY A 208 8.75 -24.67 -18.45
C GLY A 208 7.84 -24.36 -17.26
N PHE A 209 7.79 -23.09 -16.84
CA PHE A 209 6.89 -22.65 -15.77
C PHE A 209 5.40 -22.92 -16.06
N GLY A 210 4.96 -22.65 -17.29
CA GLY A 210 3.58 -22.93 -17.71
C GLY A 210 3.26 -24.42 -17.71
N LEU A 211 4.20 -25.26 -18.16
CA LEU A 211 4.06 -26.72 -18.16
C LEU A 211 4.08 -27.30 -16.74
N ASP A 212 4.97 -26.83 -15.87
CA ASP A 212 5.00 -27.22 -14.46
C ASP A 212 3.67 -26.87 -13.76
N SER A 213 3.11 -25.69 -14.06
CA SER A 213 1.80 -25.28 -13.55
C SER A 213 0.66 -26.18 -14.03
N LEU A 214 0.70 -26.63 -15.29
CA LEU A 214 -0.27 -27.59 -15.82
C LEU A 214 -0.08 -28.97 -15.21
N GLN A 215 1.17 -29.41 -15.00
CA GLN A 215 1.48 -30.65 -14.30
C GLN A 215 0.92 -30.64 -12.88
N ASP A 216 1.12 -29.55 -12.13
CA ASP A 216 0.52 -29.39 -10.80
C ASP A 216 -1.00 -29.52 -10.84
N ILE A 217 -1.68 -28.91 -11.82
CA ILE A 217 -3.13 -29.04 -11.97
C ILE A 217 -3.52 -30.50 -12.22
N VAL A 218 -2.80 -31.19 -13.10
CA VAL A 218 -3.05 -32.60 -13.43
C VAL A 218 -2.84 -33.48 -12.19
N GLU A 219 -1.68 -33.39 -11.55
CA GLU A 219 -1.31 -34.24 -10.42
C GLU A 219 -2.12 -33.94 -9.16
N GLN A 220 -2.35 -32.66 -8.84
CA GLN A 220 -3.00 -32.27 -7.59
C GLN A 220 -4.53 -32.24 -7.70
N ASN A 221 -5.08 -31.87 -8.86
CA ASN A 221 -6.53 -31.65 -8.99
C ASN A 221 -7.26 -32.71 -9.82
N LEU A 222 -6.58 -33.36 -10.79
CA LEU A 222 -7.24 -34.28 -11.72
C LEU A 222 -6.96 -35.75 -11.41
N LEU A 223 -5.72 -36.11 -11.06
CA LEU A 223 -5.32 -37.49 -10.77
C LEU A 223 -5.57 -37.90 -9.31
N GLN A 224 -5.69 -36.93 -8.40
CA GLN A 224 -6.08 -37.21 -7.03
C GLN A 224 -7.58 -37.47 -6.87
N ARG A 225 -7.93 -38.27 -5.86
CA ARG A 225 -9.34 -38.56 -5.54
C ARG A 225 -10.02 -37.31 -4.98
N VAL A 226 -10.91 -36.70 -5.77
CA VAL A 226 -11.68 -35.52 -5.36
C VAL A 226 -12.85 -35.93 -4.47
N LYS A 227 -12.89 -35.40 -3.24
CA LYS A 227 -13.99 -35.64 -2.28
C LYS A 227 -15.09 -34.59 -2.47
N HIS A 228 -15.79 -34.63 -3.60
CA HIS A 228 -16.94 -33.76 -3.88
C HIS A 228 -18.13 -34.59 -4.43
N PRO A 229 -19.39 -34.32 -4.02
CA PRO A 229 -20.56 -35.09 -4.48
C PRO A 229 -20.75 -35.09 -6.01
N GLU A 230 -20.32 -34.03 -6.67
CA GLU A 230 -20.41 -33.88 -8.14
C GLU A 230 -19.07 -34.11 -8.86
N ALA A 231 -18.06 -34.70 -8.17
CA ALA A 231 -16.75 -34.93 -8.76
C ALA A 231 -16.84 -35.73 -10.06
N ASP A 232 -17.59 -36.83 -10.07
CA ASP A 232 -17.75 -37.70 -11.24
C ASP A 232 -18.33 -36.99 -12.46
N ARG A 233 -19.16 -35.95 -12.24
CA ARG A 233 -19.77 -35.15 -13.31
C ARG A 233 -18.79 -34.14 -13.91
N PHE A 234 -18.01 -33.45 -13.08
CA PHE A 234 -17.20 -32.30 -13.51
C PHE A 234 -15.71 -32.60 -13.69
N GLN A 235 -15.20 -33.68 -13.11
CA GLN A 235 -13.80 -34.09 -13.26
C GLN A 235 -13.44 -34.43 -14.72
N PRO A 236 -14.28 -35.14 -15.51
CA PRO A 236 -14.03 -35.32 -16.93
C PRO A 236 -14.03 -34.01 -17.73
N LEU A 237 -14.87 -33.04 -17.35
CA LEU A 237 -14.91 -31.73 -18.00
C LEU A 237 -13.62 -30.95 -17.75
N ALA A 238 -13.17 -30.88 -16.49
CA ALA A 238 -11.90 -30.24 -16.12
C ALA A 238 -10.68 -30.94 -16.75
N ALA A 239 -10.72 -32.27 -16.83
CA ALA A 239 -9.71 -33.06 -17.54
C ALA A 239 -9.69 -32.74 -19.05
N GLY A 240 -10.86 -32.64 -19.68
CA GLY A 240 -10.99 -32.26 -21.09
C GLY A 240 -10.41 -30.87 -21.38
N THR A 241 -10.70 -29.87 -20.53
CA THR A 241 -10.09 -28.53 -20.66
C THR A 241 -8.58 -28.57 -20.57
N THR A 242 -8.04 -29.29 -19.58
CA THR A 242 -6.59 -29.40 -19.37
C THR A 242 -5.91 -30.16 -20.51
N PHE A 243 -6.55 -31.24 -21.00
CA PHE A 243 -6.11 -31.99 -22.17
C PHE A 243 -6.02 -31.10 -23.41
N HIS A 244 -7.06 -30.33 -23.73
CA HIS A 244 -7.04 -29.47 -24.90
C HIS A 244 -6.03 -28.32 -24.79
N ALA A 245 -5.80 -27.79 -23.58
CA ALA A 245 -4.74 -26.81 -23.35
C ALA A 245 -3.35 -27.41 -23.64
N LEU A 246 -3.06 -28.62 -23.13
CA LEU A 246 -1.81 -29.32 -23.41
C LEU A 246 -1.66 -29.69 -24.88
N ALA A 247 -2.72 -30.19 -25.52
CA ALA A 247 -2.73 -30.54 -26.94
C ALA A 247 -2.44 -29.32 -27.83
N ALA A 248 -2.99 -28.15 -27.50
CA ALA A 248 -2.72 -26.91 -28.23
C ALA A 248 -1.25 -26.46 -28.11
N VAL A 249 -0.67 -26.53 -26.90
CA VAL A 249 0.75 -26.23 -26.69
C VAL A 249 1.65 -27.22 -27.44
N HIS A 250 1.33 -28.51 -27.36
CA HIS A 250 2.06 -29.56 -28.06
C HIS A 250 2.03 -29.38 -29.59
N ALA A 251 0.85 -29.12 -30.16
CA ALA A 251 0.71 -28.90 -31.59
C ALA A 251 1.51 -27.67 -32.07
N ARG A 252 1.50 -26.58 -31.30
CA ARG A 252 2.26 -25.37 -31.64
C ARG A 252 3.77 -25.59 -31.53
N ALA A 253 4.23 -26.27 -30.49
CA ALA A 253 5.63 -26.64 -30.34
C ALA A 253 6.09 -27.57 -31.48
N GLY A 254 5.30 -28.58 -31.82
CA GLY A 254 5.56 -29.49 -32.94
C GLY A 254 5.68 -28.75 -34.27
N LEU A 255 4.77 -27.81 -34.57
CA LEU A 255 4.84 -27.00 -35.79
C LEU A 255 6.12 -26.16 -35.86
N LEU A 256 6.55 -25.55 -34.75
CA LEU A 256 7.79 -24.77 -34.70
C LEU A 256 9.02 -25.66 -34.91
N LEU A 257 9.06 -26.82 -34.26
CA LEU A 257 10.14 -27.80 -34.44
C LEU A 257 10.21 -28.28 -35.89
N SER A 258 9.08 -28.61 -36.50
CA SER A 258 9.02 -29.03 -37.91
C SER A 258 9.49 -27.93 -38.87
N ARG A 259 9.19 -26.65 -38.58
CA ARG A 259 9.69 -25.52 -39.39
C ARG A 259 11.20 -25.36 -39.27
N LEU A 260 11.74 -25.49 -38.06
CA LEU A 260 13.20 -25.44 -37.83
C LEU A 260 13.89 -26.58 -38.57
N GLN A 261 13.39 -27.81 -38.44
CA GLN A 261 13.94 -28.99 -39.12
C GLN A 261 13.83 -28.89 -40.63
N ALA A 262 12.71 -28.40 -41.17
CA ALA A 262 12.54 -28.22 -42.61
C ALA A 262 13.50 -27.18 -43.19
N HIS A 263 13.86 -26.15 -42.42
CA HIS A 263 14.74 -25.07 -42.88
C HIS A 263 16.23 -25.38 -42.69
N PHE A 264 16.62 -25.96 -41.56
CA PHE A 264 18.02 -26.20 -41.19
C PHE A 264 18.47 -27.66 -41.37
N GLY A 265 17.56 -28.61 -41.60
CA GLY A 265 17.88 -30.01 -41.89
C GLY A 265 18.63 -30.72 -40.76
N GLU A 266 19.56 -31.60 -41.14
CA GLU A 266 20.36 -32.40 -40.19
C GLU A 266 21.33 -31.55 -39.33
N ALA A 267 21.61 -30.30 -39.74
CA ALA A 267 22.55 -29.41 -39.03
C ALA A 267 22.11 -29.07 -37.59
N ILE A 268 20.83 -29.25 -37.27
CA ILE A 268 20.27 -29.09 -35.92
C ILE A 268 19.75 -30.40 -35.32
N ALA A 269 19.87 -31.51 -36.05
CA ALA A 269 19.38 -32.83 -35.63
C ALA A 269 20.45 -33.66 -34.91
N ASP A 270 21.73 -33.34 -35.12
CA ASP A 270 22.85 -33.95 -34.42
C ASP A 270 23.01 -33.27 -33.03
N PRO A 271 22.85 -34.01 -31.92
CA PRO A 271 22.96 -33.47 -30.56
C PRO A 271 24.42 -33.14 -30.15
N ASP A 272 25.31 -32.86 -31.11
CA ASP A 272 26.68 -32.47 -30.82
C ASP A 272 26.71 -31.26 -29.87
N VAL A 273 27.66 -31.28 -28.93
CA VAL A 273 27.68 -30.44 -27.71
C VAL A 273 27.58 -28.94 -28.03
N LYS A 274 28.00 -28.53 -29.24
CA LYS A 274 27.94 -27.14 -29.75
C LYS A 274 26.53 -26.55 -29.85
N TYR A 275 25.48 -27.36 -29.94
CA TYR A 275 24.10 -26.89 -30.06
C TYR A 275 23.27 -27.10 -28.78
N SER A 276 23.84 -27.77 -27.78
CA SER A 276 23.23 -28.01 -26.47
C SER A 276 23.49 -26.87 -25.50
N LEU A 277 22.74 -26.83 -24.38
CA LEU A 277 23.06 -25.93 -23.26
C LEU A 277 24.44 -26.29 -22.71
N SER A 278 25.31 -25.30 -22.54
CA SER A 278 26.52 -25.47 -21.77
C SER A 278 26.16 -25.87 -20.31
N PRO A 279 27.05 -26.54 -19.58
CA PRO A 279 26.79 -26.88 -18.18
C PRO A 279 26.42 -25.67 -17.31
N ALA A 280 26.98 -24.49 -17.61
CA ALA A 280 26.68 -23.25 -16.92
C ALA A 280 25.29 -22.72 -17.27
N GLU A 281 24.89 -22.77 -18.55
CA GLU A 281 23.54 -22.40 -18.97
C GLU A 281 22.47 -23.33 -18.42
N ALA A 282 22.75 -24.64 -18.38
CA ALA A 282 21.87 -25.63 -17.78
C ALA A 282 21.67 -25.36 -16.27
N GLN A 283 22.72 -24.99 -15.54
CA GLN A 283 22.62 -24.60 -14.13
C GLN A 283 21.81 -23.31 -13.94
N LEU A 284 22.01 -22.30 -14.79
CA LEU A 284 21.19 -21.08 -14.75
C LEU A 284 19.71 -21.37 -14.99
N PHE A 285 19.41 -22.25 -15.95
CA PHE A 285 18.05 -22.69 -16.24
C PHE A 285 17.41 -23.43 -15.05
N ILE A 286 18.13 -24.38 -14.44
CA ILE A 286 17.66 -25.11 -13.25
C ILE A 286 17.41 -24.13 -12.10
N ALA A 287 18.35 -23.23 -11.81
CA ALA A 287 18.21 -22.25 -10.74
C ALA A 287 17.10 -21.22 -11.02
N GLY A 288 16.86 -20.86 -12.29
CA GLY A 288 15.73 -20.04 -12.72
C GLY A 288 14.40 -20.73 -12.46
N ARG A 289 14.29 -22.01 -12.87
CA ARG A 289 13.12 -22.84 -12.64
C ARG A 289 12.79 -23.01 -11.15
N GLU A 290 13.77 -23.34 -10.32
CA GLU A 290 13.58 -23.51 -8.87
C GLU A 290 13.06 -22.23 -8.20
N ARG A 291 13.54 -21.06 -8.64
CA ARG A 291 13.05 -19.76 -8.14
C ARG A 291 11.60 -19.51 -8.52
N LEU A 292 11.22 -19.78 -9.77
CA LEU A 292 9.84 -19.62 -10.24
C LEU A 292 8.87 -20.55 -9.50
N LEU A 293 9.25 -21.82 -9.31
CA LEU A 293 8.47 -22.78 -8.53
C LEU A 293 8.32 -22.35 -7.07
N SER A 294 9.40 -21.85 -6.45
CA SER A 294 9.37 -21.34 -5.08
C SER A 294 8.44 -20.14 -4.92
N GLN A 295 8.47 -19.21 -5.88
CA GLN A 295 7.54 -18.06 -5.93
C GLN A 295 6.08 -18.54 -6.05
N GLN A 296 5.81 -19.48 -6.94
CA GLN A 296 4.47 -20.05 -7.11
C GLN A 296 3.94 -20.72 -5.83
N GLN A 297 4.78 -21.47 -5.12
CA GLN A 297 4.41 -22.07 -3.84
C GLN A 297 4.10 -21.00 -2.79
N ALA A 298 4.88 -19.92 -2.75
CA ALA A 298 4.62 -18.78 -1.86
C ALA A 298 3.30 -18.07 -2.20
N ASP A 299 3.01 -17.87 -3.49
CA ASP A 299 1.76 -17.27 -3.96
C ASP A 299 0.56 -18.19 -3.75
N ALA A 300 0.72 -19.50 -3.93
CA ALA A 300 -0.30 -20.50 -3.63
C ALA A 300 -0.62 -20.52 -2.13
N LYS A 301 0.39 -20.52 -1.26
CA LYS A 301 0.22 -20.39 0.21
C LYS A 301 -0.46 -19.08 0.58
N THR A 302 -0.06 -17.97 -0.03
CA THR A 302 -0.69 -16.66 0.20
C THR A 302 -2.16 -16.66 -0.21
N ARG A 303 -2.49 -17.23 -1.38
CA ARG A 303 -3.88 -17.38 -1.83
C ARG A 303 -4.69 -18.31 -0.92
N ALA A 304 -4.11 -19.42 -0.48
CA ALA A 304 -4.76 -20.33 0.46
C ALA A 304 -5.04 -19.66 1.82
N ASN A 305 -4.07 -18.88 2.34
CA ASN A 305 -4.23 -18.12 3.58
C ASN A 305 -5.31 -17.03 3.45
N LYS A 306 -5.36 -16.32 2.32
CA LYS A 306 -6.44 -15.36 2.04
C LYS A 306 -7.81 -16.06 2.04
N ARG A 307 -7.94 -17.18 1.31
CA ARG A 307 -9.19 -17.98 1.30
C ARG A 307 -9.58 -18.45 2.70
N ALA A 308 -8.63 -18.91 3.52
CA ALA A 308 -8.89 -19.37 4.88
C ALA A 308 -9.37 -18.23 5.80
N ASN A 309 -8.81 -17.03 5.64
CA ASN A 309 -9.21 -15.85 6.42
C ASN A 309 -10.53 -15.24 5.94
N ASP A 310 -10.84 -15.34 4.65
CA ASP A 310 -12.08 -14.84 4.05
C ASP A 310 -13.25 -15.83 4.18
N THR A 311 -13.00 -17.06 4.64
CA THR A 311 -14.08 -18.01 4.95
C THR A 311 -14.69 -17.65 6.31
N PRO A 312 -15.99 -17.33 6.40
CA PRO A 312 -16.65 -17.08 7.68
C PRO A 312 -16.46 -18.30 8.59
N GLY A 313 -15.80 -18.09 9.74
CA GLY A 313 -15.52 -19.16 10.68
C GLY A 313 -16.80 -19.93 11.04
N LYS A 314 -16.77 -21.26 10.90
CA LYS A 314 -17.87 -22.12 11.36
C LYS A 314 -18.17 -21.78 12.84
N PRO A 315 -19.42 -21.48 13.21
CA PRO A 315 -19.77 -21.16 14.59
C PRO A 315 -19.36 -22.32 15.49
N GLY A 316 -18.46 -22.03 16.44
CA GLY A 316 -17.98 -23.01 17.41
C GLY A 316 -19.15 -23.66 18.13
N ARG A 317 -19.25 -24.98 18.04
CA ARG A 317 -20.23 -25.79 18.77
C ARG A 317 -20.06 -25.51 20.26
N LYS A 318 -21.04 -24.83 20.87
CA LYS A 318 -21.10 -24.62 22.32
C LYS A 318 -20.93 -25.97 23.01
N ARG A 319 -19.85 -26.14 23.78
CA ARG A 319 -19.70 -27.26 24.71
C ARG A 319 -20.84 -27.12 25.74
N GLY A 320 -21.74 -28.09 25.77
CA GLY A 320 -22.82 -28.16 26.75
C GLY A 320 -22.25 -28.25 28.17
N PRO A 321 -22.99 -27.77 29.18
CA PRO A 321 -22.53 -27.77 30.56
C PRO A 321 -22.35 -29.20 31.06
N ALA A 322 -21.21 -29.46 31.69
CA ALA A 322 -20.98 -30.69 32.44
C ALA A 322 -22.00 -30.77 33.58
N SER A 323 -22.84 -31.80 33.54
CA SER A 323 -23.74 -32.17 34.64
C SER A 323 -22.91 -32.51 35.88
N ARG A 324 -23.18 -31.81 36.97
CA ARG A 324 -22.87 -32.26 38.34
C ARG A 324 -24.05 -33.05 38.88
#